data_AF-A0A2D9IK20-F1
#
_entry.id   AF-A0A2D9IK20-F1
#
_cell.length_a   1.000
_cell.length_b   1.000
_cell.length_c   1.000
_cell.angle_alpha   90.00
_cell.angle_beta   90.00
_cell.angle_gamma   90.00
#
_symmetry.space_group_name_H-M   'P 1'
#
loop_
_entity.id
_entity.type
_entity.pdbx_description
1 polymer ?
#
loop_
_entity_poly.entity_id
_entity_poly.type
_entity_poly.pdbx_seq_one_letter_code
_entity_poly.pdbx_strand_id
1 'polypeptide(L)'
;MNNIILPLILILTRFISLLPRSWFNGKNSYLWKFLGGFLKRRKSIINANIDHCFGDLSEFEKSQLKDNIWNETYRALYENNFAWNASNKQIDKLKIEFIGKDILENAMKAKRGVLILFRHTLYLELSA
;
A
#
# COMPACT_ATOMS: atom_id res chain seq x y z
N MET A 1 -31.84 -7.93 -11.25
CA MET A 1 -30.55 -7.46 -11.81
C MET A 1 -29.51 -8.56 -11.61
N ASN A 2 -29.24 -9.38 -12.63
CA ASN A 2 -28.11 -10.30 -12.62
C ASN A 2 -26.83 -9.47 -12.68
N ASN A 3 -26.29 -9.13 -11.52
CA ASN A 3 -25.15 -8.24 -11.44
C ASN A 3 -23.85 -9.04 -11.62
N ILE A 4 -23.72 -9.71 -12.77
CA ILE A 4 -22.56 -10.52 -13.19
C ILE A 4 -21.24 -9.72 -13.07
N ILE A 5 -21.34 -8.40 -13.13
CA ILE A 5 -20.22 -7.47 -12.94
C ILE A 5 -19.53 -7.66 -11.58
N LEU A 6 -20.29 -7.82 -10.48
CA LEU A 6 -19.71 -7.96 -9.15
C LEU A 6 -18.87 -9.25 -8.99
N PRO A 7 -19.37 -10.47 -9.29
CA PRO A 7 -18.56 -11.66 -9.20
C PRO A 7 -17.38 -11.63 -10.17
N LEU A 8 -17.50 -10.99 -11.35
CA LEU A 8 -16.35 -10.78 -12.24
C LEU A 8 -15.25 -9.92 -11.59
N ILE A 9 -15.61 -8.82 -10.93
CA ILE A 9 -14.66 -7.97 -10.20
C ILE A 9 -14.00 -8.75 -9.06
N LEU A 10 -14.78 -9.54 -8.30
CA LEU A 10 -14.26 -10.35 -7.19
C LEU A 10 -13.30 -11.44 -7.68
N ILE A 11 -13.63 -12.11 -8.78
CA ILE A 11 -12.74 -13.12 -9.39
C ILE A 11 -11.46 -12.45 -9.90
N LEU A 12 -11.57 -11.29 -10.55
CA LEU A 12 -10.42 -10.54 -11.05
C LEU A 12 -9.48 -10.09 -9.93
N THR A 13 -10.01 -9.48 -8.88
CA THR A 13 -9.24 -9.01 -7.71
C THR A 13 -8.55 -10.17 -6.98
N ARG A 14 -9.25 -11.31 -6.83
CA ARG A 14 -8.66 -12.53 -6.30
C ARG A 14 -7.57 -13.11 -7.20
N PHE A 15 -7.75 -13.07 -8.52
CA PHE A 15 -6.72 -13.53 -9.45
C PHE A 15 -5.46 -12.65 -9.36
N ILE A 16 -5.64 -11.33 -9.26
CA ILE A 16 -4.53 -10.37 -9.10
C ILE A 16 -3.71 -10.69 -7.85
N SER A 17 -4.32 -11.11 -6.73
CA SER A 17 -3.57 -11.43 -5.49
C SER A 17 -2.70 -12.69 -5.61
N LEU A 18 -2.93 -13.54 -6.61
CA LEU A 18 -2.10 -14.71 -6.88
C LEU A 18 -0.83 -14.36 -7.69
N LEU A 19 -0.81 -13.19 -8.34
CA LEU A 19 0.34 -12.76 -9.13
C LEU A 19 1.54 -12.44 -8.22
N PRO A 20 2.79 -12.66 -8.69
CA PRO A 20 3.98 -12.32 -7.91
C PRO A 20 4.06 -10.83 -7.60
N ARG A 21 4.24 -10.50 -6.31
CA ARG A 21 4.43 -9.12 -5.82
C ARG A 21 5.54 -8.36 -6.56
N SER A 22 6.58 -9.05 -7.01
CA SER A 22 7.71 -8.45 -7.74
C SER A 22 7.31 -7.82 -9.07
N TRP A 23 6.18 -8.23 -9.67
CA TRP A 23 5.67 -7.66 -10.91
C TRP A 23 5.14 -6.23 -10.73
N PHE A 24 4.78 -5.86 -9.50
CA PHE A 24 4.20 -4.56 -9.17
C PHE A 24 5.26 -3.53 -8.71
N ASN A 25 6.47 -3.59 -9.29
CA ASN A 25 7.53 -2.62 -9.04
C ASN A 25 7.46 -1.44 -10.04
N GLY A 26 7.13 -0.24 -9.56
CA GLY A 26 6.91 0.94 -10.39
C GLY A 26 8.14 1.44 -11.17
N LYS A 27 9.35 1.33 -10.61
CA LYS A 27 10.55 1.96 -11.18
C LYS A 27 10.88 1.50 -12.61
N ASN A 28 10.63 0.22 -12.90
CA ASN A 28 10.97 -0.40 -14.19
C ASN A 28 9.76 -0.95 -14.95
N SER A 29 8.52 -0.66 -14.51
CA SER A 29 7.32 -1.23 -15.11
C SER A 29 6.77 -0.35 -16.25
N TYR A 30 6.76 -0.89 -17.48
CA TYR A 30 6.08 -0.25 -18.62
C TYR A 30 4.59 -0.11 -18.39
N LEU A 31 3.97 -1.09 -17.72
CA LEU A 31 2.57 -1.03 -17.34
C LEU A 31 2.31 0.12 -16.38
N TRP A 32 3.20 0.35 -15.41
CA TRP A 32 3.10 1.51 -14.53
C TRP A 32 3.27 2.83 -15.26
N LYS A 33 4.23 2.94 -16.19
CA LYS A 33 4.41 4.15 -17.00
C LYS A 33 3.13 4.51 -17.77
N PHE A 34 2.44 3.50 -18.29
CA PHE A 34 1.14 3.68 -18.97
C PHE A 34 0.03 4.07 -17.98
N LEU A 35 -0.23 3.25 -16.96
CA LEU A 35 -1.31 3.47 -15.99
C LEU A 35 -1.14 4.78 -15.19
N GLY A 36 0.10 5.07 -14.79
CA GLY A 36 0.46 6.29 -14.07
C GLY A 36 0.18 7.56 -14.88
N GLY A 37 0.18 7.47 -16.21
CA GLY A 37 -0.22 8.57 -17.11
C GLY A 37 -1.65 9.07 -16.89
N PHE A 38 -2.54 8.19 -16.41
CA PHE A 38 -3.93 8.54 -16.07
C PHE A 38 -4.09 9.10 -14.66
N LEU A 39 -3.10 8.90 -13.77
CA LEU A 39 -3.15 9.29 -12.36
C LEU A 39 -2.54 10.68 -12.09
N LYS A 40 -2.70 11.63 -13.02
CA LYS A 40 -2.08 12.97 -12.97
C LYS A 40 -2.42 13.75 -11.69
N ARG A 41 -3.68 13.68 -11.23
CA ARG A 41 -4.12 14.33 -9.99
C ARG A 41 -3.36 13.80 -8.77
N ARG A 42 -3.16 12.49 -8.68
CA ARG A 42 -2.40 11.87 -7.58
C ARG A 42 -0.95 12.35 -7.58
N LYS A 43 -0.31 12.43 -8.75
CA LYS A 43 1.04 12.97 -8.88
C LYS A 43 1.13 14.43 -8.39
N SER A 44 0.16 15.26 -8.76
CA SER A 44 0.09 16.65 -8.31
C SER A 44 -0.07 16.78 -6.79
N ILE A 45 -0.90 15.93 -6.17
CA ILE A 45 -1.08 15.91 -4.71
C ILE A 45 0.20 15.49 -4.00
N ILE A 46 0.90 14.46 -4.50
CA ILE A 46 2.20 14.04 -3.94
C ILE A 46 3.18 15.22 -3.96
N ASN A 47 3.28 15.93 -5.09
CA ASN A 47 4.18 17.07 -5.19
C ASN A 47 3.83 18.15 -4.16
N ALA A 48 2.57 18.61 -4.14
CA ALA A 48 2.12 19.67 -3.25
C ALA A 48 2.32 19.32 -1.77
N ASN A 49 2.00 18.07 -1.37
CA ASN A 49 2.17 17.63 0.01
C ASN A 49 3.64 17.55 0.41
N ILE A 50 4.51 17.04 -0.47
CA ILE A 50 5.94 16.98 -0.14
C ILE A 50 6.55 18.38 -0.07
N ASP A 51 6.17 19.27 -0.98
CA ASP A 51 6.64 20.66 -0.97
C ASP A 51 6.21 21.42 0.28
N HIS A 52 5.00 21.16 0.78
CA HIS A 52 4.48 21.82 1.96
C HIS A 52 4.96 21.21 3.28
N CYS A 53 4.98 19.89 3.40
CA CYS A 53 5.28 19.20 4.67
C CYS A 53 6.77 19.02 4.94
N PHE A 54 7.64 19.14 3.94
CA PHE A 54 9.08 18.87 4.07
C PHE A 54 9.93 20.06 3.62
N GLY A 55 9.66 21.25 4.18
CA GLY A 55 10.37 22.49 3.85
C GLY A 55 11.89 22.41 4.07
N ASP A 56 12.33 21.61 5.05
CA ASP A 56 13.74 21.48 5.44
C ASP A 56 14.58 20.57 4.53
N LEU A 57 13.92 19.81 3.64
CA LEU A 57 14.63 18.96 2.68
C LEU A 57 15.13 19.79 1.49
N SER A 58 16.29 19.40 0.94
CA SER A 58 16.76 19.93 -0.34
C SER A 58 15.83 19.54 -1.49
N GLU A 59 15.87 20.29 -2.59
CA GLU A 59 15.07 19.98 -3.79
C GLU A 59 15.39 18.60 -4.37
N PHE A 60 16.65 18.15 -4.25
CA PHE A 60 17.05 16.81 -4.65
C PHE A 60 16.36 15.73 -3.79
N GLU A 61 16.38 15.89 -2.47
CA GLU A 61 15.73 14.95 -1.53
C GLU A 61 14.21 14.93 -1.72
N LYS A 62 13.58 16.09 -1.91
CA LYS A 62 12.14 16.18 -2.23
C LYS A 62 11.82 15.45 -3.52
N SER A 63 12.62 15.66 -4.58
CA SER A 63 12.40 14.98 -5.85
C SER A 63 12.52 13.47 -5.72
N GLN A 64 13.55 13.00 -5.01
CA GLN A 64 13.75 11.57 -4.75
C GLN A 64 12.59 10.98 -3.94
N LEU A 65 12.09 11.70 -2.93
CA LEU A 65 10.95 11.28 -2.12
C LEU A 65 9.65 11.20 -2.94
N LYS A 66 9.37 12.23 -3.75
CA LYS A 66 8.21 12.26 -4.66
C LYS A 66 8.25 11.08 -5.64
N ASP A 67 9.40 10.81 -6.24
CA ASP A 67 9.57 9.71 -7.17
C ASP A 67 9.43 8.34 -6.48
N ASN A 68 9.96 8.18 -5.27
CA ASN A 68 9.77 6.95 -4.50
C ASN A 68 8.28 6.72 -4.18
N ILE A 69 7.57 7.72 -3.67
CA ILE A 69 6.12 7.63 -3.37
C ILE A 69 5.31 7.35 -4.65
N TRP A 70 5.67 7.98 -5.76
CA TRP A 70 5.03 7.75 -7.04
C TRP A 70 5.21 6.30 -7.51
N ASN A 71 6.43 5.76 -7.45
CA ASN A 71 6.69 4.37 -7.83
C ASN A 71 6.03 3.36 -6.88
N GLU A 72 5.97 3.67 -5.58
CA GLU A 72 5.31 2.83 -4.59
C GLU A 72 3.78 2.86 -4.66
N THR A 73 3.19 3.87 -5.32
CA THR A 73 1.75 3.87 -5.61
C THR A 73 1.32 2.65 -6.42
N TYR A 74 2.14 2.19 -7.37
CA TYR A 74 1.80 1.01 -8.16
C TYR A 74 1.73 -0.25 -7.31
N ARG A 75 2.74 -0.42 -6.44
CA ARG A 75 2.80 -1.53 -5.49
C ARG A 75 1.63 -1.46 -4.52
N ALA A 76 1.29 -0.28 -4.02
CA ALA A 76 0.19 -0.07 -3.09
C ALA A 76 -1.18 -0.55 -3.61
N LEU A 77 -1.45 -0.36 -4.91
CA LEU A 77 -2.67 -0.89 -5.53
C LEU A 77 -2.75 -2.42 -5.44
N TYR A 78 -1.61 -3.10 -5.64
CA TYR A 78 -1.52 -4.55 -5.44
C TYR A 78 -1.62 -4.94 -3.97
N GLU A 79 -0.86 -4.29 -3.08
CA GLU A 79 -0.78 -4.68 -1.66
C GLU A 79 -2.12 -4.55 -0.94
N ASN A 80 -2.88 -3.49 -1.23
CA ASN A 80 -4.22 -3.32 -0.63
C ASN A 80 -5.20 -4.37 -1.16
N ASN A 81 -5.13 -4.70 -2.45
CA ASN A 81 -5.90 -5.81 -3.02
C ASN A 81 -5.47 -7.17 -2.45
N PHE A 82 -4.17 -7.35 -2.23
CA PHE A 82 -3.59 -8.55 -1.66
C PHE A 82 -4.06 -8.75 -0.21
N ALA A 83 -4.09 -7.70 0.61
CA ALA A 83 -4.61 -7.75 1.97
C ALA A 83 -6.04 -8.32 2.06
N TRP A 84 -6.91 -7.95 1.11
CA TRP A 84 -8.30 -8.42 1.10
C TRP A 84 -8.50 -9.84 0.54
N ASN A 85 -7.56 -10.35 -0.26
CA ASN A 85 -7.75 -11.59 -1.02
C ASN A 85 -6.72 -12.69 -0.71
N ALA A 86 -5.64 -12.36 -0.01
CA ALA A 86 -4.59 -13.32 0.32
C ALA A 86 -5.08 -14.30 1.39
N SER A 87 -4.67 -15.56 1.24
CA SER A 87 -4.78 -16.54 2.31
C SER A 87 -3.74 -16.27 3.40
N ASN A 88 -3.99 -16.75 4.63
CA ASN A 88 -3.02 -16.68 5.73
C ASN A 88 -1.64 -17.22 5.31
N LYS A 89 -1.59 -18.34 4.57
CA LYS A 89 -0.34 -18.91 4.03
C LYS A 89 0.42 -17.97 3.10
N GLN A 90 -0.27 -17.09 2.38
CA GLN A 90 0.38 -16.08 1.53
C GLN A 90 0.90 -14.91 2.36
N ILE A 91 0.16 -14.48 3.39
CA ILE A 91 0.59 -13.45 4.34
C ILE A 91 1.81 -13.91 5.14
N ASP A 92 1.82 -15.15 5.63
CA ASP A 92 2.92 -15.74 6.42
C ASP A 92 4.25 -15.83 5.65
N LYS A 93 4.21 -15.77 4.31
CA LYS A 93 5.40 -15.75 3.45
C LYS A 93 6.03 -14.36 3.34
N LEU A 94 5.31 -13.31 3.74
CA LEU A 94 5.84 -11.96 3.76
C LEU A 94 6.87 -11.85 4.87
N LYS A 95 8.00 -11.20 4.57
CA LYS A 95 8.99 -10.85 5.59
C LYS A 95 8.49 -9.61 6.31
N ILE A 96 7.78 -9.82 7.42
CA ILE A 96 7.20 -8.75 8.26
C ILE A 96 7.95 -8.72 9.59
N GLU A 97 8.34 -7.52 9.99
CA GLU A 97 8.90 -7.24 11.32
C GLU A 97 7.91 -6.38 12.10
N PHE A 98 7.61 -6.78 13.33
CA PHE A 98 6.74 -6.02 14.24
C PHE A 98 7.59 -5.34 15.31
N ILE A 99 7.72 -4.02 15.20
CA ILE A 99 8.44 -3.20 16.20
C ILE A 99 7.46 -2.84 17.32
N GLY A 100 7.83 -3.10 18.58
CA GLY A 100 7.00 -2.77 19.75
C GLY A 100 5.79 -3.69 19.98
N LYS A 101 5.81 -4.91 19.42
CA LYS A 101 4.72 -5.90 19.55
C LYS A 101 4.39 -6.25 21.01
N ASP A 102 5.41 -6.29 21.85
CA ASP A 102 5.32 -6.59 23.29
C ASP A 102 4.43 -5.59 24.03
N ILE A 103 4.38 -4.32 23.61
CA ILE A 103 3.51 -3.29 24.20
C ILE A 103 2.04 -3.70 24.06
N LEU A 104 1.63 -4.15 22.87
CA LEU A 104 0.28 -4.61 22.59
C LEU A 104 -0.02 -5.91 23.35
N GLU A 105 0.88 -6.89 23.28
CA GLU A 105 0.69 -8.18 23.95
C GLU A 105 0.55 -8.03 25.47
N ASN A 106 1.33 -7.14 26.09
CA ASN A 106 1.27 -6.87 27.53
C ASN A 106 -0.04 -6.18 27.93
N ALA A 107 -0.52 -5.22 27.14
CA ALA A 107 -1.82 -4.57 27.38
C ALA A 107 -2.98 -5.57 27.29
N MET A 108 -2.95 -6.46 26.28
CA MET A 108 -3.93 -7.53 26.10
C MET A 108 -3.91 -8.53 27.27
N LYS A 109 -2.73 -8.98 27.71
CA LYS A 109 -2.56 -9.87 28.87
C LYS A 109 -3.11 -9.23 30.16
N ALA A 110 -2.91 -7.93 30.33
CA ALA A 110 -3.43 -7.16 31.45
C ALA A 110 -4.96 -6.88 31.37
N LYS A 111 -5.65 -7.37 30.32
CA LYS A 111 -7.07 -7.14 30.05
C LYS A 111 -7.46 -5.65 30.02
N ARG A 112 -6.51 -4.80 29.61
CA ARG A 112 -6.75 -3.38 29.34
C ARG A 112 -7.21 -3.32 27.89
N GLY A 113 -8.45 -2.88 27.62
CA GLY A 113 -8.92 -2.69 26.25
C GLY A 113 -7.91 -1.84 25.46
N VAL A 114 -7.66 -2.19 24.20
CA VAL A 114 -6.62 -1.53 23.38
C VAL A 114 -7.27 -0.78 22.23
N LEU A 115 -6.91 0.51 22.09
CA LEU A 115 -7.18 1.30 20.91
C LEU A 115 -5.91 1.36 20.06
N ILE A 116 -5.97 0.77 18.85
CA ILE A 116 -4.86 0.82 17.89
C ILE A 116 -5.16 1.94 16.89
N LEU A 117 -4.22 2.87 16.75
CA LEU A 117 -4.32 4.00 15.82
C LEU A 117 -3.42 3.74 14.61
N PHE A 118 -4.02 3.74 13.42
CA PHE A 118 -3.30 3.60 12.17
C PHE A 118 -3.23 4.91 11.41
N ARG A 119 -2.05 5.22 10.87
CA ARG A 119 -1.90 6.30 9.89
C ARG A 119 -2.33 5.79 8.52
N HIS A 120 -3.04 6.62 7.76
CA HIS A 120 -3.36 6.30 6.36
C HIS A 120 -2.08 6.34 5.50
N THR A 121 -1.43 5.19 5.38
CA THR A 121 -0.26 4.97 4.53
C THR A 121 -0.67 4.25 3.25
N LEU A 122 0.24 4.19 2.28
CA LEU A 122 -0.02 3.56 0.99
C LEU A 122 -0.49 2.09 1.10
N TYR A 123 -0.02 1.35 2.11
CA TYR A 123 -0.29 -0.07 2.31
C TYR A 123 -1.16 -0.34 3.54
N LEU A 124 -2.02 0.62 3.90
CA LEU A 124 -2.78 0.60 5.15
C LEU A 124 -3.44 -0.76 5.40
N GLU A 125 -4.17 -1.28 4.41
CA GLU A 125 -4.94 -2.53 4.53
C GLU A 125 -4.07 -3.74 4.87
N LEU A 126 -2.82 -3.78 4.40
CA LEU A 126 -1.89 -4.87 4.69
C LEU A 126 -1.18 -4.68 6.04
N SER A 127 -1.04 -3.44 6.48
CA SER A 127 -0.35 -3.07 7.72
C SER A 127 -1.26 -2.94 8.95
N ALA A 128 -2.57 -2.97 8.75
CA ALA A 128 -3.59 -2.85 9.78
C ALA A 128 -3.98 -4.22 10.34
#